data_AF-A0A182W7K9-F1
#
_entry.id   AF-A0A182W7K9-F1
#
_cell.length_a   1.000
_cell.length_b   1.000
_cell.length_c   1.000
_cell.angle_alpha   90.00
_cell.angle_beta   90.00
_cell.angle_gamma   90.00
#
_symmetry.space_group_name_H-M   'P 1'
#
loop_
_entity.id
_entity.type
_entity.pdbx_description
1 polymer ?
#
loop_
_entity_poly.entity_id
_entity_poly.type
_entity_poly.pdbx_seq_one_letter_code
_entity_poly.pdbx_strand_id
1 'polypeptide(L)'
;MSPKVVFVLLVASFGLVLGQRDPSIEVMNVLKELQPRYREIQDFVINRLTEARLNSSQVIFNFHTAVITTKDQYVRSTIDEEQSVLTILDRQPESVDRTCLGFVRNSVDMNVNLIGVSYTNCIVRVDDTLADIVQEFYRTIQQDETQYTGSGLFGTFRGENIFHAPESLMQKLNEKLEQLRENPTYIATELFDMIVEFEEGLKEVKTGYDGCLESGMELLRNALAIARTQVEQVCLGELEEPTTSTTVAV
;
A
#
# COMPACT_ATOMS: atom_id res chain seq x y z
N MET A 1 41.34 66.40 -45.97
CA MET A 1 42.06 65.11 -45.78
C MET A 1 42.32 64.98 -44.28
N SER A 2 41.86 63.99 -43.51
CA SER A 2 41.18 62.73 -43.83
C SER A 2 40.40 62.24 -42.59
N PRO A 3 39.07 62.04 -42.67
CA PRO A 3 38.27 61.46 -41.58
C PRO A 3 38.33 59.91 -41.55
N LYS A 4 39.31 59.29 -42.21
CA LYS A 4 39.33 57.84 -42.49
C LYS A 4 39.90 56.97 -41.36
N VAL A 5 40.56 57.56 -40.35
CA VAL A 5 41.25 56.77 -39.31
C VAL A 5 40.33 56.43 -38.12
N VAL A 6 39.28 57.22 -37.87
CA VAL A 6 38.36 56.99 -36.74
C VAL A 6 37.37 55.85 -37.01
N PHE A 7 37.00 55.61 -38.27
CA PHE A 7 35.99 54.61 -38.62
C PHE A 7 36.50 53.16 -38.54
N VAL A 8 37.81 52.93 -38.72
CA VAL A 8 38.41 51.58 -38.72
C VAL A 8 38.58 51.02 -37.30
N LEU A 9 38.80 51.89 -36.30
CA LEU A 9 38.91 51.49 -34.89
C LEU A 9 37.55 51.14 -34.26
N LEU A 10 36.46 51.76 -34.72
CA LEU A 10 35.09 51.44 -34.29
C LEU A 10 34.59 50.10 -34.87
N VAL A 11 34.94 49.76 -36.11
CA VAL A 11 34.53 48.48 -36.72
C VAL A 11 35.32 47.29 -36.15
N ALA A 12 36.60 47.48 -35.82
CA ALA A 12 37.41 46.43 -35.18
C ALA A 12 36.99 46.16 -33.71
N SER A 13 36.54 47.19 -32.98
CA SER A 13 35.99 47.02 -31.63
C SER A 13 34.59 46.38 -31.65
N PHE A 14 33.76 46.66 -32.66
CA PHE A 14 32.49 45.94 -32.86
C PHE A 14 32.68 44.47 -33.24
N GLY A 15 33.70 44.13 -34.03
CA GLY A 15 34.02 42.75 -34.39
C GLY A 15 34.53 41.90 -33.20
N LEU A 16 35.31 42.49 -32.30
CA LEU A 16 35.78 41.83 -31.07
C LEU A 16 34.66 41.59 -30.06
N VAL A 17 33.69 42.52 -29.97
CA VAL A 17 32.53 42.38 -29.08
C VAL A 17 31.58 41.28 -29.56
N LEU A 18 31.47 41.05 -30.88
CA LEU A 18 30.61 39.99 -31.43
C LEU A 18 31.22 38.58 -31.21
N GLY A 19 32.52 38.40 -31.40
CA GLY A 19 33.21 37.12 -31.09
C GLY A 19 33.29 36.80 -29.59
N GLN A 20 33.19 37.81 -28.71
CA GLN A 20 33.09 37.61 -27.26
C GLN A 20 31.70 37.15 -26.77
N ARG A 21 30.69 37.10 -27.64
CA ARG A 21 29.33 36.67 -27.30
C ARG A 21 29.01 35.23 -27.71
N ASP A 22 29.91 34.57 -28.43
CA ASP A 22 29.78 33.17 -28.84
C ASP A 22 29.50 32.22 -27.65
N PRO A 23 30.15 32.36 -26.47
CA PRO A 23 29.84 31.51 -25.32
C PRO A 23 28.41 31.69 -24.78
N SER A 24 27.84 32.89 -24.89
CA SER A 24 26.45 33.14 -24.49
C SER A 24 25.45 32.51 -25.47
N ILE A 25 25.81 32.40 -26.76
CA ILE A 25 25.02 31.69 -27.77
C ILE A 25 25.05 30.19 -27.50
N GLU A 26 26.20 29.66 -27.08
CA GLU A 26 26.36 28.26 -26.70
C GLU A 26 25.47 27.87 -25.51
N VAL A 27 25.40 28.71 -24.47
CA VAL A 27 24.45 28.55 -23.34
C VAL A 27 23.00 28.40 -23.83
N MET A 28 22.60 29.19 -24.83
CA MET A 28 21.26 29.11 -25.40
C MET A 28 21.03 27.85 -26.24
N ASN A 29 22.08 27.34 -26.91
CA ASN A 29 22.00 26.08 -27.65
C ASN A 29 21.83 24.89 -26.70
N VAL A 30 22.60 24.84 -25.61
CA VAL A 30 22.45 23.80 -24.57
C VAL A 30 21.07 23.89 -23.90
N LEU A 31 20.57 25.09 -23.64
CA LEU A 31 19.22 25.25 -23.09
C LEU A 31 18.13 24.72 -24.03
N LYS A 32 18.28 24.95 -25.35
CA LYS A 32 17.37 24.41 -26.38
C LYS A 32 17.45 22.89 -26.49
N GLU A 33 18.60 22.30 -26.20
CA GLU A 33 18.77 20.84 -26.14
C GLU A 33 18.17 20.25 -24.85
N LEU A 34 18.29 20.95 -23.72
CA LEU A 34 17.74 20.52 -22.43
C LEU A 34 16.21 20.51 -22.40
N GLN A 35 15.56 21.48 -23.04
CA GLN A 35 14.10 21.59 -23.02
C GLN A 35 13.38 20.29 -23.46
N PRO A 36 13.65 19.69 -24.64
CA PRO A 36 13.01 18.44 -25.04
C PRO A 36 13.37 17.27 -24.12
N ARG A 37 14.57 17.23 -23.54
CA ARG A 37 14.98 16.19 -22.58
C ARG A 37 14.19 16.23 -21.28
N TYR A 38 13.95 17.43 -20.75
CA TYR A 38 13.07 17.60 -19.58
C TYR A 38 11.66 17.07 -19.87
N ARG A 39 11.13 17.33 -21.06
CA ARG A 39 9.83 16.81 -21.48
C ARG A 39 9.83 15.28 -21.58
N GLU A 40 10.84 14.69 -22.21
CA GLU A 40 10.96 13.22 -22.32
C GLU A 40 10.93 12.54 -20.94
N ILE A 41 11.65 13.10 -19.97
CA ILE A 41 11.70 12.56 -18.61
C ILE A 41 10.39 12.80 -17.85
N GLN A 42 9.77 13.97 -18.01
CA GLN A 42 8.44 14.23 -17.47
C GLN A 42 7.40 13.23 -17.98
N ASP A 43 7.35 13.04 -19.30
CA ASP A 43 6.42 12.10 -19.92
C ASP A 43 6.70 10.67 -19.45
N PHE A 44 7.97 10.27 -19.30
CA PHE A 44 8.36 8.97 -18.74
C PHE A 44 7.88 8.81 -17.29
N VAL A 45 8.19 9.77 -16.41
CA VAL A 45 7.81 9.75 -14.99
C VAL A 45 6.30 9.69 -14.84
N ILE A 46 5.55 10.56 -15.53
CA ILE A 46 4.08 10.59 -15.44
C ILE A 46 3.48 9.25 -15.85
N ASN A 47 3.94 8.66 -16.96
CA ASN A 47 3.43 7.38 -17.43
C ASN A 47 3.72 6.26 -16.41
N ARG A 48 4.92 6.23 -15.85
CA ARG A 48 5.32 5.24 -14.84
C ARG A 48 4.55 5.40 -13.53
N LEU A 49 4.42 6.62 -13.02
CA LEU A 49 3.63 6.89 -11.82
C LEU A 49 2.14 6.56 -12.04
N THR A 50 1.62 6.79 -13.25
CA THR A 50 0.25 6.40 -13.60
C THR A 50 0.09 4.88 -13.60
N GLU A 51 1.05 4.14 -14.17
CA GLU A 51 1.09 2.67 -14.12
C GLU A 51 1.14 2.16 -12.68
N ALA A 52 1.99 2.75 -11.83
CA ALA A 52 2.09 2.40 -10.41
C ALA A 52 0.78 2.64 -9.65
N ARG A 53 0.10 3.78 -9.88
CA ARG A 53 -1.21 4.09 -9.30
C ARG A 53 -2.30 3.10 -9.74
N LEU A 54 -2.28 2.70 -11.01
CA LEU A 54 -3.23 1.71 -11.52
C LEU A 54 -2.96 0.32 -10.92
N ASN A 55 -1.69 -0.08 -10.85
CA ASN A 55 -1.31 -1.36 -10.26
C ASN A 55 -1.64 -1.41 -8.76
N SER A 56 -1.31 -0.36 -8.00
CA SER A 56 -1.63 -0.30 -6.57
C SER A 56 -3.13 -0.39 -6.29
N SER A 57 -3.97 0.23 -7.14
CA SER A 57 -5.42 0.09 -7.05
C SER A 57 -5.87 -1.38 -7.20
N GLN A 58 -5.26 -2.14 -8.10
CA GLN A 58 -5.55 -3.56 -8.27
C GLN A 58 -5.07 -4.39 -7.06
N VAL A 59 -3.89 -4.07 -6.53
CA VAL A 59 -3.35 -4.71 -5.32
C VAL A 59 -4.30 -4.48 -4.12
N ILE A 60 -4.75 -3.24 -3.89
CA ILE A 60 -5.71 -2.90 -2.82
C ILE A 60 -7.03 -3.68 -3.00
N PHE A 61 -7.53 -3.78 -4.24
CA PHE A 61 -8.74 -4.56 -4.51
C PHE A 61 -8.56 -6.05 -4.17
N ASN A 62 -7.44 -6.64 -4.57
CA ASN A 62 -7.12 -8.03 -4.28
C ASN A 62 -6.99 -8.26 -2.76
N PHE A 63 -6.35 -7.32 -2.07
CA PHE A 63 -6.22 -7.33 -0.62
C PHE A 63 -7.59 -7.33 0.09
N HIS A 64 -8.49 -6.39 -0.27
CA HIS A 64 -9.85 -6.36 0.27
C HIS A 64 -10.61 -7.66 0.02
N THR A 65 -10.51 -8.19 -1.20
CA THR A 65 -11.13 -9.47 -1.56
C THR A 65 -10.64 -10.59 -0.65
N ALA A 66 -9.32 -10.70 -0.44
CA ALA A 66 -8.74 -11.70 0.44
C ALA A 66 -9.18 -11.55 1.90
N VAL A 67 -9.22 -10.32 2.44
CA VAL A 67 -9.71 -10.03 3.80
C VAL A 67 -11.17 -10.45 3.98
N ILE A 68 -12.04 -10.10 3.02
CA ILE A 68 -13.46 -10.44 3.05
C ILE A 68 -13.65 -11.96 2.95
N THR A 69 -12.97 -12.63 2.01
CA THR A 69 -13.06 -14.09 1.85
C THR A 69 -12.63 -14.82 3.10
N THR A 70 -11.52 -14.42 3.73
CA THR A 70 -11.10 -15.05 4.98
C THR A 70 -12.12 -14.80 6.09
N LYS A 71 -12.67 -13.58 6.23
CA LYS A 71 -13.70 -13.30 7.24
C LYS A 71 -14.94 -14.19 7.07
N ASP A 72 -15.43 -14.32 5.84
CA ASP A 72 -16.59 -15.16 5.52
C ASP A 72 -16.35 -16.61 5.93
N GLN A 73 -15.17 -17.16 5.66
CA GLN A 73 -14.79 -18.52 6.09
C GLN A 73 -14.86 -18.68 7.61
N TYR A 74 -14.26 -17.77 8.38
CA TYR A 74 -14.25 -17.86 9.85
C TYR A 74 -15.65 -17.67 10.46
N VAL A 75 -16.48 -16.81 9.88
CA VAL A 75 -17.88 -16.65 10.29
C VAL A 75 -18.66 -17.94 10.05
N ARG A 76 -18.51 -18.56 8.87
CA ARG A 76 -19.14 -19.86 8.58
C ARG A 76 -18.68 -20.95 9.53
N SER A 77 -17.37 -21.06 9.77
CA SER A 77 -16.83 -22.05 10.72
C SER A 77 -17.34 -21.82 12.15
N THR A 78 -17.53 -20.57 12.57
CA THR A 78 -18.12 -20.24 13.87
C THR A 78 -19.56 -20.74 13.97
N ILE A 79 -20.36 -20.53 12.93
CA ILE A 79 -21.75 -21.03 12.85
C ILE A 79 -21.78 -22.56 12.88
N ASP A 80 -20.90 -23.23 12.13
CA ASP A 80 -20.84 -24.69 12.10
C ASP A 80 -20.50 -25.29 13.48
N GLU A 81 -19.52 -24.70 14.17
CA GLU A 81 -19.13 -25.13 15.53
C GLU A 81 -20.23 -24.87 16.56
N GLU A 82 -20.89 -23.71 16.49
CA GLU A 82 -22.05 -23.40 17.33
C GLU A 82 -23.18 -24.41 17.11
N GLN A 83 -23.54 -24.64 15.85
CA GLN A 83 -24.61 -25.56 15.47
C GLN A 83 -24.31 -26.99 15.93
N SER A 84 -23.04 -27.41 15.92
CA SER A 84 -22.62 -28.71 16.48
C SER A 84 -23.02 -28.84 17.95
N VAL A 85 -22.77 -27.81 18.77
CA VAL A 85 -23.15 -27.84 20.20
C VAL A 85 -24.65 -27.71 20.40
N LEU A 86 -25.32 -26.83 19.66
CA LEU A 86 -26.78 -26.67 19.75
C LEU A 86 -27.51 -27.98 19.42
N THR A 87 -27.02 -28.73 18.44
CA THR A 87 -27.57 -30.04 18.08
C THR A 87 -27.48 -31.04 19.24
N ILE A 88 -26.35 -31.05 19.98
CA ILE A 88 -26.19 -31.89 21.19
C ILE A 88 -27.23 -31.47 22.24
N LEU A 89 -27.39 -30.16 22.48
CA LEU A 89 -28.33 -29.62 23.47
C LEU A 89 -29.79 -29.95 23.13
N ASP A 90 -30.15 -29.91 21.85
CA ASP A 90 -31.52 -30.15 21.37
C ASP A 90 -31.92 -31.64 21.48
N ARG A 91 -30.95 -32.56 21.32
CA ARG A 91 -31.18 -34.01 21.32
C ARG A 91 -31.16 -34.67 22.70
N GLN A 92 -31.04 -33.88 23.77
CA GLN A 92 -31.00 -34.44 25.12
C GLN A 92 -32.32 -35.13 25.51
N PRO A 93 -32.27 -36.30 26.19
CA PRO A 93 -33.44 -36.97 26.74
C PRO A 93 -34.30 -36.07 27.65
N GLU A 94 -35.59 -36.38 27.79
CA GLU A 94 -36.49 -35.62 28.69
C GLU A 94 -36.09 -35.71 30.17
N SER A 95 -35.31 -36.72 30.56
CA SER A 95 -34.78 -36.87 31.91
C SER A 95 -33.71 -35.83 32.28
N VAL A 96 -33.12 -35.14 31.30
CA VAL A 96 -32.07 -34.14 31.51
C VAL A 96 -32.71 -32.80 31.87
N ASP A 97 -32.15 -32.11 32.88
CA ASP A 97 -32.67 -30.81 33.34
C ASP A 97 -32.57 -29.74 32.24
N ARG A 98 -33.73 -29.34 31.72
CA ARG A 98 -33.86 -28.31 30.68
C ARG A 98 -33.39 -26.93 31.15
N THR A 99 -33.45 -26.64 32.46
CA THR A 99 -32.93 -25.39 33.03
C THR A 99 -31.41 -25.35 32.93
N CYS A 100 -30.74 -26.43 33.34
CA CYS A 100 -29.29 -26.60 33.16
C CYS A 100 -28.86 -26.44 31.70
N LEU A 101 -29.54 -27.13 30.78
CA LEU A 101 -29.27 -27.00 29.34
C LEU A 101 -29.50 -25.58 28.81
N GLY A 102 -30.46 -24.84 29.37
CA GLY A 102 -30.67 -23.42 29.09
C GLY A 102 -29.48 -22.56 29.46
N PHE A 103 -28.84 -22.80 30.61
CA PHE A 103 -27.61 -22.10 31.00
C PHE A 103 -26.45 -22.39 30.05
N VAL A 104 -26.28 -23.65 29.64
CA VAL A 104 -25.23 -24.02 28.67
C VAL A 104 -25.50 -23.37 27.32
N ARG A 105 -26.75 -23.37 26.83
CA ARG A 105 -27.13 -22.69 25.58
C ARG A 105 -26.81 -21.19 25.62
N ASN A 106 -27.16 -20.51 26.72
CA ASN A 106 -26.84 -19.09 26.89
C ASN A 106 -25.32 -18.85 26.95
N SER A 107 -24.56 -19.75 27.56
CA SER A 107 -23.09 -19.67 27.59
C SER A 107 -22.50 -19.77 26.18
N VAL A 108 -22.99 -20.71 25.34
CA VAL A 108 -22.59 -20.84 23.93
C VAL A 108 -22.87 -19.54 23.17
N ASP A 109 -24.10 -19.01 23.25
CA ASP A 109 -24.49 -17.76 22.58
C ASP A 109 -23.61 -16.57 23.01
N MET A 110 -23.32 -16.42 24.31
CA MET A 110 -22.44 -15.36 24.79
C MET A 110 -21.02 -15.48 24.22
N ASN A 111 -20.47 -16.70 24.14
CA ASN A 111 -19.13 -16.90 23.57
C ASN A 111 -19.10 -16.65 22.07
N VAL A 112 -20.15 -17.01 21.32
CA VAL A 112 -20.31 -16.69 19.89
C VAL A 112 -20.38 -15.18 19.66
N ASN A 113 -21.09 -14.45 20.53
CA ASN A 113 -21.15 -12.99 20.45
C ASN A 113 -19.78 -12.34 20.77
N LEU A 114 -19.05 -12.84 21.76
CA LEU A 114 -17.71 -12.35 22.10
C LEU A 114 -16.71 -12.56 20.95
N ILE A 115 -16.75 -13.71 20.27
CA ILE A 115 -15.89 -13.95 19.12
C ILE A 115 -16.26 -13.03 17.93
N GLY A 116 -17.55 -12.73 17.74
CA GLY A 116 -18.01 -11.74 16.75
C GLY A 116 -17.42 -10.34 16.99
N VAL A 117 -17.29 -9.92 18.26
CA VAL A 117 -16.59 -8.68 18.63
C VAL A 117 -15.10 -8.78 18.31
N SER A 118 -14.46 -9.91 18.62
CA SER A 118 -13.04 -10.12 18.27
C SER A 118 -12.79 -10.00 16.76
N TYR A 119 -13.59 -10.68 15.92
CA TYR A 119 -13.49 -10.58 14.45
C TYR A 119 -13.73 -9.16 13.94
N THR A 120 -14.58 -8.39 14.62
CA THR A 120 -14.80 -6.97 14.30
C THR A 120 -13.55 -6.15 14.64
N ASN A 121 -12.94 -6.37 15.80
CA ASN A 121 -11.70 -5.68 16.17
C ASN A 121 -10.53 -6.05 15.25
N CYS A 122 -10.44 -7.30 14.79
CA CYS A 122 -9.41 -7.72 13.83
C CYS A 122 -9.52 -6.95 12.51
N ILE A 123 -10.74 -6.78 11.96
CA ILE A 123 -10.91 -6.05 10.69
C ILE A 123 -10.71 -4.53 10.85
N VAL A 124 -11.05 -3.95 12.00
CA VAL A 124 -10.79 -2.52 12.25
C VAL A 124 -9.29 -2.24 12.26
N ARG A 125 -8.47 -3.11 12.88
CA ARG A 125 -7.01 -2.97 12.83
C ARG A 125 -6.46 -3.06 11.40
N VAL A 126 -7.07 -3.89 10.55
CA VAL A 126 -6.71 -3.95 9.13
C VAL A 126 -7.02 -2.63 8.44
N ASP A 127 -8.18 -2.04 8.68
CA ASP A 127 -8.58 -0.75 8.10
C ASP A 127 -7.61 0.37 8.51
N ASP A 128 -7.30 0.48 9.81
CA ASP A 128 -6.37 1.47 10.34
C ASP A 128 -4.98 1.33 9.69
N THR A 129 -4.45 0.10 9.62
CA THR A 129 -3.10 -0.15 9.08
C THR A 129 -3.06 0.03 7.55
N LEU A 130 -4.12 -0.37 6.85
CA LEU A 130 -4.25 -0.18 5.41
C LEU A 130 -4.26 1.31 5.06
N ALA A 131 -5.00 2.13 5.82
CA ALA A 131 -5.07 3.56 5.60
C ALA A 131 -3.67 4.22 5.67
N ASP A 132 -2.88 3.85 6.69
CA ASP A 132 -1.50 4.34 6.86
C ASP A 132 -0.59 3.94 5.68
N ILE A 133 -0.61 2.66 5.29
CA ILE A 133 0.22 2.14 4.17
C ILE A 133 -0.16 2.82 2.84
N VAL A 134 -1.46 2.94 2.57
CA VAL A 134 -1.95 3.58 1.34
C VAL A 134 -1.58 5.06 1.32
N GLN A 135 -1.78 5.77 2.44
CA GLN A 135 -1.43 7.18 2.54
C GLN A 135 0.05 7.41 2.29
N GLU A 136 0.91 6.58 2.89
CA GLU A 136 2.37 6.68 2.74
C GLU A 136 2.80 6.43 1.29
N PHE A 137 2.28 5.38 0.65
CA PHE A 137 2.56 5.07 -0.76
C PHE A 137 2.22 6.24 -1.70
N TYR A 138 1.01 6.81 -1.55
CA TYR A 138 0.60 7.94 -2.39
C TYR A 138 1.37 9.23 -2.09
N ARG A 139 1.77 9.45 -0.82
CA ARG A 139 2.60 10.58 -0.41
C ARG A 139 3.97 10.52 -1.09
N THR A 140 4.62 9.35 -1.09
CA THR A 140 5.93 9.15 -1.70
C THR A 140 5.88 9.34 -3.21
N ILE A 141 4.92 8.71 -3.90
CA ILE A 141 4.71 8.91 -5.35
C ILE A 141 4.50 10.39 -5.70
N GLN A 142 3.74 11.13 -4.87
CA GLN A 142 3.51 12.55 -5.12
C GLN A 142 4.78 13.39 -4.94
N GLN A 143 5.62 13.06 -3.94
CA GLN A 143 6.90 13.73 -3.76
C GLN A 143 7.81 13.52 -4.96
N ASP A 144 7.90 12.30 -5.47
CA ASP A 144 8.72 11.99 -6.64
C ASP A 144 8.22 12.71 -7.89
N GLU A 145 6.90 12.76 -8.12
CA GLU A 145 6.32 13.51 -9.24
C GLU A 145 6.79 14.97 -9.25
N THR A 146 6.79 15.63 -8.07
CA THR A 146 7.16 17.05 -7.96
C THR A 146 8.62 17.32 -8.32
N GLN A 147 9.53 16.37 -8.04
CA GLN A 147 10.95 16.48 -8.34
C GLN A 147 11.22 16.58 -9.86
N TYR A 148 10.36 15.97 -10.68
CA TYR A 148 10.55 15.89 -12.13
C TYR A 148 9.72 16.90 -12.94
N THR A 149 8.94 17.77 -12.29
CA THR A 149 8.10 18.82 -12.93
C THR A 149 8.87 19.88 -13.74
N GLY A 150 10.21 19.82 -13.78
CA GLY A 150 11.04 20.73 -14.60
C GLY A 150 11.09 22.18 -14.10
N SER A 151 10.45 22.47 -12.97
CA SER A 151 10.42 23.78 -12.32
C SER A 151 11.82 24.34 -11.99
N GLY A 152 12.83 23.46 -11.89
CA GLY A 152 14.22 23.82 -11.63
C GLY A 152 15.08 24.18 -12.84
N LEU A 153 14.58 24.09 -14.09
CA LEU A 153 15.40 24.34 -15.29
C LEU A 153 15.93 25.79 -15.36
N PHE A 154 15.06 26.76 -15.14
CA PHE A 154 15.42 28.19 -15.19
C PHE A 154 16.11 28.67 -13.91
N GLY A 155 16.04 27.90 -12.81
CA GLY A 155 16.73 28.22 -11.55
C GLY A 155 18.24 28.38 -11.71
N THR A 156 18.82 27.71 -12.71
CA THR A 156 20.25 27.76 -13.07
C THR A 156 20.77 29.17 -13.39
N PHE A 157 19.88 30.06 -13.86
CA PHE A 157 20.21 31.44 -14.20
C PHE A 157 20.09 32.42 -13.03
N ARG A 158 19.61 31.97 -11.86
CA ARG A 158 19.39 32.85 -10.71
C ARG A 158 20.72 33.40 -10.21
N GLY A 159 20.86 34.72 -10.26
CA GLY A 159 22.07 35.43 -9.80
C GLY A 159 23.24 35.40 -10.80
N GLU A 160 23.06 34.81 -11.98
CA GLU A 160 24.08 34.72 -13.03
C GLU A 160 23.74 35.64 -14.20
N ASN A 161 24.77 36.19 -14.83
CA ASN A 161 24.61 36.99 -16.04
C ASN A 161 25.19 36.24 -17.25
N ILE A 162 24.33 35.90 -18.21
CA ILE A 162 24.69 35.11 -19.40
C ILE A 162 25.83 35.71 -20.24
N PHE A 163 26.02 37.02 -20.15
CA PHE A 163 27.04 37.77 -20.87
C PHE A 163 28.34 37.94 -20.10
N HIS A 164 28.34 37.71 -18.79
CA HIS A 164 29.48 37.89 -17.89
C HIS A 164 30.04 36.56 -17.36
N ALA A 165 29.17 35.56 -17.15
CA ALA A 165 29.52 34.25 -16.63
C ALA A 165 28.97 33.09 -17.48
N PRO A 166 29.23 33.05 -18.81
CA PRO A 166 28.73 31.99 -19.68
C PRO A 166 29.32 30.61 -19.32
N GLU A 167 30.58 30.53 -18.91
CA GLU A 167 31.23 29.26 -18.53
C GLU A 167 30.59 28.63 -17.28
N SER A 168 30.27 29.44 -16.26
CA SER A 168 29.58 28.95 -15.07
C SER A 168 28.17 28.43 -15.39
N LEU A 169 27.44 29.12 -16.27
CA LEU A 169 26.14 28.66 -16.75
C LEU A 169 26.25 27.37 -17.55
N MET A 170 27.24 27.25 -18.44
CA MET A 170 27.52 26.03 -19.20
C MET A 170 27.81 24.84 -18.29
N GLN A 171 28.64 25.03 -17.27
CA GLN A 171 28.93 23.98 -16.29
C GLN A 171 27.64 23.51 -15.61
N LYS A 172 26.83 24.44 -15.08
CA LYS A 172 25.58 24.10 -14.38
C LYS A 172 24.54 23.45 -15.31
N LEU A 173 24.48 23.86 -16.58
CA LEU A 173 23.58 23.26 -17.57
C LEU A 173 24.03 21.85 -17.98
N ASN A 174 25.35 21.63 -18.12
CA ASN A 174 25.91 20.30 -18.39
C ASN A 174 25.73 19.35 -17.19
N GLU A 175 25.90 19.83 -15.95
CA GLU A 175 25.60 19.06 -14.74
C GLU A 175 24.12 18.63 -14.71
N LYS A 176 23.19 19.53 -15.06
CA LYS A 176 21.77 19.17 -15.22
C LYS A 176 21.54 18.17 -16.34
N LEU A 177 22.26 18.28 -17.45
CA LEU A 177 22.14 17.36 -18.57
C LEU A 177 22.54 15.94 -18.17
N GLU A 178 23.63 15.78 -17.42
CA GLU A 178 24.07 14.48 -16.91
C GLU A 178 23.10 13.93 -15.86
N GLN A 179 22.57 14.76 -14.95
CA GLN A 179 21.50 14.33 -14.02
C GLN A 179 20.28 13.76 -14.77
N LEU A 180 19.87 14.42 -15.86
CA LEU A 180 18.76 13.96 -16.69
C LEU A 180 19.07 12.63 -17.41
N ARG A 181 20.34 12.32 -17.71
CA ARG A 181 20.72 11.05 -18.33
C ARG A 181 20.62 9.87 -17.37
N GLU A 182 20.95 10.08 -16.10
CA GLU A 182 20.94 9.03 -15.07
C GLU A 182 19.54 8.78 -14.49
N ASN A 183 18.67 9.80 -14.48
CA ASN A 183 17.33 9.75 -13.88
C ASN A 183 16.40 8.61 -14.35
N PRO A 184 16.26 8.27 -15.66
CA PRO A 184 15.24 7.32 -16.11
C PRO A 184 15.40 5.90 -15.55
N THR A 185 16.66 5.44 -15.40
CA THR A 185 16.94 4.11 -14.84
C THR A 185 16.71 4.10 -13.33
N TYR A 186 17.12 5.17 -12.65
CA TYR A 186 16.93 5.32 -11.20
C TYR A 186 15.45 5.33 -10.82
N ILE A 187 14.62 6.14 -11.51
CA ILE A 187 13.17 6.22 -11.29
C ILE A 187 12.49 4.87 -11.49
N ALA A 188 12.89 4.12 -12.53
CA ALA A 188 12.28 2.83 -12.82
C ALA A 188 12.56 1.80 -11.71
N THR A 189 13.75 1.84 -11.11
CA THR A 189 14.13 0.97 -9.99
C THR A 189 13.43 1.39 -8.71
N GLU A 190 13.48 2.66 -8.32
CA GLU A 190 12.83 3.14 -7.09
C GLU A 190 11.32 2.91 -7.10
N LEU A 191 10.66 3.19 -8.23
CA LEU A 191 9.21 2.97 -8.35
C LEU A 191 8.85 1.48 -8.26
N PHE A 192 9.69 0.60 -8.79
CA PHE A 192 9.50 -0.83 -8.66
C PHE A 192 9.64 -1.26 -7.19
N ASP A 193 10.69 -0.81 -6.52
CA ASP A 193 10.94 -1.10 -5.11
C ASP A 193 9.78 -0.61 -4.23
N MET A 194 9.26 0.59 -4.47
CA MET A 194 8.08 1.13 -3.78
C MET A 194 6.82 0.25 -3.96
N ILE A 195 6.58 -0.27 -5.16
CA ILE A 195 5.43 -1.16 -5.39
C ILE A 195 5.62 -2.49 -4.64
N VAL A 196 6.84 -3.03 -4.64
CA VAL A 196 7.17 -4.26 -3.91
C VAL A 196 6.98 -4.07 -2.41
N GLU A 197 7.49 -2.96 -1.84
CA GLU A 197 7.30 -2.62 -0.43
C GLU A 197 5.82 -2.44 -0.07
N PHE A 198 5.05 -1.82 -0.97
CA PHE A 198 3.60 -1.67 -0.80
C PHE A 198 2.89 -3.03 -0.76
N GLU A 199 3.20 -3.94 -1.70
CA GLU A 199 2.65 -5.29 -1.72
C GLU A 199 3.06 -6.11 -0.48
N GLU A 200 4.31 -5.99 -0.04
CA GLU A 200 4.82 -6.66 1.15
C GLU A 200 4.15 -6.16 2.43
N GLY A 201 3.98 -4.84 2.57
CA GLY A 201 3.24 -4.24 3.68
C GLY A 201 1.81 -4.77 3.78
N LEU A 202 1.10 -4.84 2.66
CA LEU A 202 -0.26 -5.42 2.64
C LEU A 202 -0.28 -6.91 2.97
N LYS A 203 0.74 -7.67 2.56
CA LYS A 203 0.87 -9.09 2.91
C LYS A 203 1.11 -9.29 4.41
N GLU A 204 1.89 -8.42 5.03
CA GLU A 204 2.11 -8.43 6.48
C GLU A 204 0.80 -8.15 7.23
N VAL A 205 0.04 -7.12 6.82
CA VAL A 205 -1.28 -6.83 7.39
C VAL A 205 -2.21 -8.03 7.26
N LYS A 206 -2.22 -8.69 6.11
CA LYS A 206 -3.04 -9.91 5.91
C LYS A 206 -2.64 -11.03 6.86
N THR A 207 -1.34 -11.23 7.08
CA THR A 207 -0.82 -12.26 7.97
C THR A 207 -1.21 -11.97 9.43
N GLY A 208 -1.11 -10.71 9.86
CA GLY A 208 -1.57 -10.29 11.18
C GLY A 208 -3.07 -10.47 11.37
N TYR A 209 -3.86 -10.18 10.32
CA TYR A 209 -5.30 -10.41 10.32
C TYR A 209 -5.66 -11.89 10.48
N ASP A 210 -4.98 -12.76 9.74
CA ASP A 210 -5.22 -14.21 9.79
C ASP A 210 -4.91 -14.78 11.17
N GLY A 211 -3.79 -14.39 11.77
CA GLY A 211 -3.46 -14.79 13.14
C GLY A 211 -4.45 -14.25 14.19
N CYS A 212 -5.01 -13.05 13.98
CA CYS A 212 -6.03 -12.48 14.86
C CYS A 212 -7.33 -13.28 14.82
N LEU A 213 -7.80 -13.65 13.62
CA LEU A 213 -8.99 -14.49 13.44
C LEU A 213 -8.76 -15.91 13.99
N GLU A 214 -7.61 -16.51 13.71
CA GLU A 214 -7.24 -17.85 14.19
C GLU A 214 -7.27 -17.92 15.72
N SER A 215 -6.60 -16.97 16.38
CA SER A 215 -6.60 -16.88 17.85
C SER A 215 -8.02 -16.77 18.41
N GLY A 216 -8.88 -16.00 17.75
CA GLY A 216 -10.28 -15.92 18.12
C GLY A 216 -11.01 -17.26 17.98
N MET A 217 -10.82 -17.94 16.84
CA MET A 217 -11.46 -19.23 16.58
C MET A 217 -11.02 -20.31 17.59
N GLU A 218 -9.75 -20.30 18.00
CA GLU A 218 -9.26 -21.17 19.07
C GLU A 218 -9.95 -20.91 20.40
N LEU A 219 -10.14 -19.64 20.77
CA LEU A 219 -10.88 -19.27 21.98
C LEU A 219 -12.33 -19.78 21.94
N LEU A 220 -13.01 -19.62 20.80
CA LEU A 220 -14.36 -20.15 20.60
C LEU A 220 -14.37 -21.67 20.77
N ARG A 221 -13.49 -22.41 20.07
CA ARG A 221 -13.43 -23.87 20.14
C ARG A 221 -13.22 -24.36 21.57
N ASN A 222 -12.35 -23.70 22.33
CA ASN A 222 -12.13 -23.99 23.74
C ASN A 222 -13.39 -23.75 24.58
N ALA A 223 -14.07 -22.62 24.37
CA ALA A 223 -15.33 -22.32 25.07
C ALA A 223 -16.43 -23.35 24.74
N LEU A 224 -16.55 -23.76 23.48
CA LEU A 224 -17.51 -24.77 23.05
C LEU A 224 -17.16 -26.16 23.55
N ALA A 225 -15.88 -26.50 23.69
CA ALA A 225 -15.44 -27.72 24.36
C ALA A 225 -15.85 -27.75 25.84
N ILE A 226 -15.69 -26.62 26.55
CA ILE A 226 -16.17 -26.47 27.93
C ILE A 226 -17.69 -26.63 27.99
N ALA A 227 -18.44 -26.03 27.06
CA ALA A 227 -19.89 -26.19 26.99
C ALA A 227 -20.30 -27.67 26.84
N ARG A 228 -19.62 -28.43 25.97
CA ARG A 228 -19.83 -29.88 25.85
C ARG A 228 -19.56 -30.60 27.18
N THR A 229 -18.44 -30.31 27.86
CA THR A 229 -18.17 -30.89 29.19
C THR A 229 -19.24 -30.54 30.22
N GLN A 230 -19.81 -29.33 30.18
CA GLN A 230 -20.89 -28.93 31.08
C GLN A 230 -22.20 -29.70 30.82
N VAL A 231 -22.51 -30.05 29.57
CA VAL A 231 -23.65 -30.92 29.24
C VAL A 231 -23.52 -32.26 29.98
N GLU A 232 -22.37 -32.92 29.85
CA GLU A 232 -22.14 -34.24 30.44
C GLU A 232 -22.02 -34.18 31.97
N GLN A 233 -21.14 -33.33 32.49
CA GLN A 233 -20.73 -33.38 33.89
C GLN A 233 -21.65 -32.60 34.84
N VAL A 234 -22.29 -31.53 34.35
CA VAL A 234 -23.14 -30.66 35.17
C VAL A 234 -24.61 -30.95 34.93
N CYS A 235 -25.01 -31.04 33.66
CA CYS A 235 -26.41 -31.32 33.31
C CYS A 235 -26.74 -32.82 33.28
N LEU A 236 -25.74 -33.70 33.43
CA LEU A 236 -25.90 -35.17 33.37
C LEU A 236 -26.52 -35.63 32.04
N GLY A 237 -26.16 -34.95 30.95
CA GLY A 237 -26.58 -35.25 29.59
C GLY A 237 -25.61 -36.16 28.84
N GLU A 238 -25.91 -36.41 27.56
CA GLU A 238 -25.15 -37.30 26.68
C GLU A 238 -24.53 -36.51 25.51
N LEU A 239 -23.28 -36.83 25.13
CA LEU A 239 -22.59 -36.15 24.02
C LEU A 239 -22.74 -36.87 22.67
N GLU A 240 -23.03 -38.16 22.72
CA GLU A 240 -23.31 -39.00 21.54
C GLU A 240 -24.79 -39.40 21.56
N GLU A 241 -25.36 -39.72 20.40
CA GLU A 241 -26.73 -40.28 20.37
C GLU A 241 -26.75 -41.61 21.13
N PRO A 242 -27.77 -41.88 21.95
CA PRO A 242 -27.88 -43.17 22.61
C PRO A 242 -28.02 -44.25 21.53
N THR A 243 -26.98 -45.06 21.36
CA THR A 243 -27.10 -46.29 20.56
C THR A 243 -28.23 -47.11 21.16
N THR A 244 -29.33 -47.24 20.42
CA THR A 244 -30.42 -48.15 20.75
C THR A 244 -29.83 -49.55 20.88
N SER A 245 -29.56 -49.96 22.12
CA SER A 245 -29.21 -51.33 22.43
C SER A 245 -30.46 -52.16 22.19
N THR A 246 -30.54 -52.78 21.01
CA THR A 246 -31.53 -53.80 20.73
C THR A 246 -31.23 -55.00 21.62
N THR A 247 -31.81 -55.01 22.81
CA THR A 247 -31.84 -56.18 23.67
C THR A 247 -32.65 -57.25 22.93
N VAL A 248 -31.96 -58.18 22.28
CA VAL A 248 -32.57 -59.41 21.76
C VAL A 248 -33.02 -60.21 22.98
N ALA A 249 -34.33 -60.19 23.24
CA ALA A 249 -34.94 -61.05 24.23
C ALA A 249 -34.88 -62.52 23.74
N VAL A 250 -34.49 -63.38 24.69
CA VAL A 250 -34.33 -64.84 24.61
C VAL A 250 -35.59 -65.55 24.12
#